data_AF-A0A1V5ZJI7-F1
#
_entry.id   AF-A0A1V5ZJI7-F1
#
_cell.length_a   1.000
_cell.length_b   1.000
_cell.length_c   1.000
_cell.angle_alpha   90.00
_cell.angle_beta   90.00
_cell.angle_gamma   90.00
#
_symmetry.space_group_name_H-M   'P 1'
#
loop_
_entity.id
_entity.type
_entity.pdbx_description
1 polymer ?
#
loop_
_entity_poly.entity_id
_entity_poly.type
_entity_poly.pdbx_seq_one_letter_code
_entity_poly.pdbx_strand_id
1 'polypeptide(L)'
;MTSRKTEGKTDLRALDRLIEECTVDAYGEEEQLWAFRQVLEDSIDLPADAFVIGEPVSVIGIDYDGNERRGLTARCRREDGAEYVVAIPEIEFPLSAAGAPYVAAYRRWLGLVPYPAKKHAKKQPRRGR
;
A
#
# COMPACT_ATOMS: atom_id res chain seq x y z
N MET A 1 2.30 -29.66 -9.68
CA MET A 1 3.25 -28.69 -9.06
C MET A 1 3.29 -27.34 -9.82
N THR A 2 2.16 -26.80 -10.29
CA THR A 2 2.12 -25.63 -11.19
C THR A 2 1.33 -24.42 -10.67
N SER A 3 0.62 -24.51 -9.54
CA SER A 3 -0.30 -23.46 -9.07
C SER A 3 0.40 -22.14 -8.67
N ARG A 4 1.49 -22.22 -7.91
CA ARG A 4 2.16 -21.03 -7.32
C ARG A 4 2.69 -20.02 -8.36
N LYS A 5 3.13 -20.48 -9.53
CA LYS A 5 3.75 -19.61 -10.55
C LYS A 5 2.71 -18.86 -11.38
N THR A 6 1.50 -19.41 -11.52
CA THR A 6 0.39 -18.80 -12.25
C THR A 6 -0.32 -17.77 -11.38
N GLU A 7 -0.54 -18.08 -10.09
CA GLU A 7 -1.21 -17.17 -9.13
C GLU A 7 -0.43 -15.87 -8.92
N GLY A 8 0.91 -15.93 -8.77
CA GLY A 8 1.74 -14.73 -8.65
C GLY A 8 1.77 -13.85 -9.90
N LYS A 9 1.65 -14.44 -11.11
CA LYS A 9 1.53 -13.66 -12.36
C LYS A 9 0.17 -12.99 -12.50
N THR A 10 -0.89 -13.65 -12.04
CA THR A 10 -2.24 -13.07 -12.01
C THR A 10 -2.34 -11.90 -11.04
N ASP A 11 -1.65 -11.98 -9.89
CA ASP A 11 -1.60 -10.89 -8.90
C ASP A 11 -0.88 -9.65 -9.47
N LEU A 12 0.27 -9.83 -10.14
CA LEU A 12 0.98 -8.72 -10.79
C LEU A 12 0.15 -8.06 -11.90
N ARG A 13 -0.59 -8.84 -12.70
CA ARG A 13 -1.50 -8.28 -13.72
C ARG A 13 -2.67 -7.50 -13.12
N ALA A 14 -3.15 -7.90 -11.94
CA ALA A 14 -4.19 -7.16 -11.24
C ALA A 14 -3.65 -5.82 -10.73
N LEU A 15 -2.41 -5.81 -10.22
CA LEU A 15 -1.73 -4.57 -9.83
C LEU A 15 -1.45 -3.66 -11.04
N ASP A 16 -1.03 -4.22 -12.19
CA ASP A 16 -0.84 -3.45 -13.42
C ASP A 16 -2.12 -2.72 -13.84
N ARG A 17 -3.27 -3.40 -13.75
CA ARG A 17 -4.58 -2.76 -14.01
C ARG A 17 -4.92 -1.69 -13.00
N LEU A 18 -4.66 -1.91 -11.72
CA LEU A 18 -4.89 -0.88 -10.70
C LEU A 18 -4.01 0.35 -10.94
N ILE A 19 -2.76 0.17 -11.38
CA ILE A 19 -1.89 1.28 -11.79
C ILE A 19 -2.52 2.00 -12.98
N GLU A 20 -2.87 1.28 -14.05
CA GLU A 20 -3.51 1.86 -15.24
C GLU A 20 -4.79 2.64 -14.90
N GLU A 21 -5.64 2.11 -14.01
CA GLU A 21 -6.87 2.77 -13.53
C GLU A 21 -6.56 4.02 -12.71
N CYS A 22 -5.57 3.97 -11.83
CA CYS A 22 -5.15 5.12 -11.01
C CYS A 22 -4.53 6.24 -11.87
N THR A 23 -3.81 5.89 -12.93
CA THR A 23 -3.02 6.84 -13.73
C THR A 23 -3.63 7.18 -15.08
N VAL A 24 -4.88 6.76 -15.36
CA VAL A 24 -5.50 6.85 -16.69
C VAL A 24 -5.49 8.27 -17.27
N ASP A 25 -5.74 9.28 -16.43
CA ASP A 25 -5.79 10.69 -16.80
C ASP A 25 -4.61 11.50 -16.25
N ALA A 26 -3.54 10.82 -15.81
CA ALA A 26 -2.38 11.43 -15.19
C ALA A 26 -1.16 11.43 -16.14
N TYR A 27 -0.82 12.63 -16.62
CA TYR A 27 0.26 12.89 -17.56
C TYR A 27 1.55 13.27 -16.82
N GLY A 28 2.48 12.32 -16.77
CA GLY A 28 3.78 12.52 -16.12
C GLY A 28 3.80 12.09 -14.65
N GLU A 29 4.98 12.12 -14.04
CA GLU A 29 5.22 11.53 -12.72
C GLU A 29 4.50 12.30 -11.61
N GLU A 30 4.57 13.63 -11.64
CA GLU A 30 3.87 14.50 -10.70
C GLU A 30 2.35 14.23 -10.65
N GLU A 31 1.68 14.21 -11.80
CA GLU A 31 0.23 13.95 -11.86
C GLU A 31 -0.11 12.53 -11.39
N GLN A 32 0.73 11.55 -11.71
CA GLN A 32 0.55 10.16 -11.27
C GLN A 32 0.68 10.05 -9.74
N LEU A 33 1.63 10.76 -9.13
CA LEU A 33 1.77 10.85 -7.68
C LEU A 33 0.54 11.47 -7.03
N TRP A 34 0.00 12.56 -7.59
CA TRP A 34 -1.26 13.15 -7.13
C TRP A 34 -2.43 12.17 -7.24
N ALA A 35 -2.52 11.40 -8.33
CA ALA A 35 -3.58 10.42 -8.51
C ALA A 35 -3.49 9.27 -7.48
N PHE A 36 -2.29 8.74 -7.22
CA PHE A 36 -2.07 7.76 -6.16
C PHE A 36 -2.37 8.33 -4.77
N ARG A 37 -1.98 9.58 -4.48
CA ARG A 37 -2.30 10.27 -3.21
C ARG A 37 -3.80 10.29 -3.00
N GLN A 38 -4.57 10.73 -4.00
CA GLN A 38 -6.02 10.84 -3.91
C GLN A 38 -6.67 9.47 -3.66
N VAL A 39 -6.31 8.45 -4.45
CA VAL A 39 -6.89 7.12 -4.29
C VAL A 39 -6.57 6.50 -2.92
N LEU A 40 -5.36 6.72 -2.40
CA LEU A 40 -4.98 6.26 -1.07
C LEU A 40 -5.71 7.02 0.04
N GLU A 41 -5.84 8.34 -0.08
CA GLU A 41 -6.60 9.19 0.85
C GLU A 41 -8.08 8.79 0.88
N ASP A 42 -8.68 8.47 -0.26
CA ASP A 42 -10.08 8.02 -0.37
C ASP A 42 -10.29 6.58 0.13
N SER A 43 -9.27 5.72 0.04
CA SER A 43 -9.38 4.29 0.35
C SER A 43 -8.93 3.92 1.77
N ILE A 44 -8.31 4.84 2.50
CA ILE A 44 -7.80 4.60 3.85
C ILE A 44 -8.57 5.49 4.82
N ASP A 45 -9.37 4.86 5.67
CA ASP A 45 -10.07 5.56 6.76
C ASP A 45 -9.05 6.04 7.80
N LEU A 46 -8.71 7.33 7.78
CA LEU A 46 -7.77 7.93 8.72
C LEU A 46 -8.48 8.41 10.00
N PRO A 47 -7.89 8.22 11.20
CA PRO A 47 -6.59 7.58 11.42
C PRO A 47 -6.65 6.05 11.25
N ALA A 48 -5.62 5.47 10.63
CA ALA A 48 -5.55 4.04 10.32
C ALA A 48 -4.42 3.33 11.07
N ASP A 49 -4.67 2.13 11.59
CA ASP A 49 -3.64 1.29 12.18
C ASP A 49 -2.73 0.68 11.10
N ALA A 50 -1.41 0.79 11.30
CA ALA A 50 -0.40 0.23 10.40
C ALA A 50 0.89 -0.13 11.15
N PHE A 51 1.86 -0.67 10.43
CA PHE A 51 3.20 -0.93 10.97
C PHE A 51 4.28 -0.25 10.11
N VAL A 52 5.36 0.17 10.75
CA VAL A 52 6.59 0.62 10.08
C VAL A 52 7.72 -0.26 10.61
N ILE A 53 8.25 -1.15 9.77
CA ILE A 53 9.31 -2.12 10.14
C ILE A 53 8.92 -2.90 11.42
N GLY A 54 7.64 -3.30 11.52
CA GLY A 54 7.09 -4.04 12.66
C GLY A 54 6.71 -3.20 13.89
N GLU A 55 7.01 -1.89 13.92
CA GLU A 55 6.54 -0.99 14.98
C GLU A 55 5.12 -0.50 14.69
N PRO A 56 4.16 -0.64 15.64
CA PRO A 56 2.80 -0.18 15.43
C PRO A 56 2.74 1.35 15.39
N VAL A 57 2.02 1.88 14.41
CA VAL A 57 1.77 3.31 14.23
C VAL A 57 0.32 3.57 13.83
N SER A 58 -0.16 4.77 14.14
CA SER A 58 -1.40 5.32 13.61
C SER A 58 -1.05 6.26 12.45
N VAL A 59 -1.45 5.91 11.24
CA VAL A 59 -1.35 6.82 10.08
C VAL A 59 -2.44 7.87 10.21
N ILE A 60 -2.07 9.14 10.23
CA ILE A 60 -2.99 10.26 10.48
C ILE A 60 -3.08 11.26 9.31
N GLY A 61 -2.36 11.00 8.23
CA GLY A 61 -2.36 11.82 7.01
C GLY A 61 -1.51 11.17 5.92
N ILE A 62 -1.92 11.34 4.67
CA ILE A 62 -1.17 10.92 3.48
C ILE A 62 -0.96 12.16 2.62
N ASP A 63 0.24 12.34 2.10
CA ASP A 63 0.58 13.55 1.36
C ASP A 63 1.64 13.34 0.28
N TYR A 64 1.64 14.29 -0.66
CA TYR A 64 2.68 14.48 -1.65
C TYR A 64 3.15 15.94 -1.61
N ASP A 65 4.41 16.15 -1.27
CA ASP A 65 4.95 17.50 -1.05
C ASP A 65 5.52 18.17 -2.31
N GLY A 66 5.25 17.59 -3.50
CA GLY A 66 5.77 18.05 -4.78
C GLY A 66 7.19 17.56 -5.11
N ASN A 67 7.79 16.71 -4.28
CA ASN A 67 9.11 16.13 -4.56
C ASN A 67 8.99 14.70 -5.12
N GLU A 68 9.09 14.56 -6.43
CA GLU A 68 8.99 13.26 -7.14
C GLU A 68 9.93 12.19 -6.57
N ARG A 69 11.16 12.57 -6.18
CA ARG A 69 12.14 11.63 -5.61
C ARG A 69 11.75 11.12 -4.23
N ARG A 70 11.02 11.91 -3.45
CA ARG A 70 10.50 11.51 -2.14
C ARG A 70 9.25 10.66 -2.29
N GLY A 71 8.44 10.95 -3.30
CA GLY A 71 7.17 10.30 -3.55
C GLY A 71 6.17 10.57 -2.43
N LEU A 72 5.21 9.66 -2.27
CA LEU A 72 4.16 9.79 -1.26
C LEU A 72 4.69 9.51 0.14
N THR A 73 4.26 10.34 1.06
CA THR A 73 4.57 10.21 2.48
C THR A 73 3.30 10.09 3.30
N ALA A 74 3.44 9.56 4.51
CA ALA A 74 2.40 9.60 5.51
C ALA A 74 2.93 10.22 6.79
N ARG A 75 2.05 10.96 7.47
CA ARG A 75 2.28 11.35 8.85
C ARG A 75 1.79 10.21 9.75
N CYS A 76 2.68 9.68 10.56
CA CYS A 76 2.45 8.57 11.47
C CYS A 76 2.62 9.03 12.91
N ARG A 77 1.76 8.56 13.81
CA ARG A 77 1.84 8.80 15.24
C ARG A 77 2.09 7.48 15.98
N ARG A 78 3.11 7.44 16.83
CA ARG A 78 3.39 6.29 17.72
C ARG A 78 2.50 6.34 18.96
N GLU A 79 2.46 5.25 19.73
CA GLU A 79 1.70 5.18 20.99
C GLU A 79 2.13 6.24 22.02
N ASP A 80 3.41 6.63 22.02
CA ASP A 80 3.96 7.69 22.88
C ASP A 80 3.53 9.12 22.45
N GLY A 81 2.76 9.24 21.36
CA GLY A 81 2.27 10.49 20.81
C GLY A 81 3.22 11.21 19.86
N ALA A 82 4.45 10.70 19.66
CA ALA A 82 5.38 11.31 18.73
C ALA A 82 4.94 11.12 17.27
N GLU A 83 5.04 12.19 16.48
CA GLU A 83 4.68 12.22 15.06
C GLU A 83 5.92 12.24 14.16
N TYR A 84 5.88 11.43 13.10
CA TYR A 84 6.96 11.30 12.12
C TYR A 84 6.40 11.23 10.71
N VAL A 85 7.22 11.60 9.73
CA VAL A 85 6.89 11.44 8.31
C VAL A 85 7.62 10.20 7.78
N VAL A 86 6.87 9.28 7.19
CA VAL A 86 7.37 8.01 6.66
C VAL A 86 6.95 7.88 5.20
N ALA A 87 7.81 7.34 4.34
CA ALA A 87 7.43 7.07 2.95
C ALA A 87 6.33 5.99 2.91
N ILE A 88 5.25 6.21 2.15
CA ILE A 88 4.15 5.24 1.98
C ILE A 88 4.63 3.81 1.67
N PRO A 89 5.63 3.56 0.79
CA PRO A 89 6.07 2.19 0.55
C PRO A 89 6.55 1.49 1.84
N GLU A 90 7.10 2.21 2.81
CA GLU A 90 7.63 1.62 4.05
C GLU A 90 6.54 1.29 5.09
N ILE A 91 5.27 1.57 4.79
CA ILE A 91 4.13 1.37 5.68
C ILE A 91 3.38 0.10 5.32
N GLU A 92 3.16 -0.74 6.32
CA GLU A 92 2.45 -1.99 6.22
C GLU A 92 1.03 -1.83 6.78
N PHE A 93 0.05 -1.67 5.89
CA PHE A 93 -1.36 -1.71 6.25
C PHE A 93 -1.88 -3.14 6.39
N PRO A 94 -2.89 -3.39 7.25
CA PRO A 94 -3.58 -4.66 7.31
C PRO A 94 -4.13 -5.06 5.93
N LEU A 95 -4.05 -6.35 5.61
CA LEU A 95 -4.59 -6.92 4.35
C LEU A 95 -6.10 -6.64 4.13
N SER A 96 -6.83 -6.36 5.21
CA SER A 96 -8.25 -6.00 5.19
C SER A 96 -8.52 -4.53 4.88
N ALA A 97 -7.51 -3.67 4.91
CA ALA A 97 -7.68 -2.25 4.60
C ALA A 97 -7.98 -2.08 3.10
N ALA A 98 -8.99 -1.27 2.77
CA ALA A 98 -9.37 -1.02 1.38
C ALA A 98 -8.22 -0.37 0.58
N GLY A 99 -7.38 0.43 1.23
CA GLY A 99 -6.15 1.00 0.66
C GLY A 99 -5.01 0.02 0.36
N ALA A 100 -5.00 -1.19 0.94
CA ALA A 100 -3.87 -2.10 0.84
C ALA A 100 -3.48 -2.51 -0.61
N PRO A 101 -4.43 -2.79 -1.53
CA PRO A 101 -4.12 -3.03 -2.94
C PRO A 101 -3.48 -1.83 -3.64
N TYR A 102 -3.89 -0.60 -3.28
CA TYR A 102 -3.35 0.62 -3.88
C TYR A 102 -1.93 0.91 -3.38
N VAL A 103 -1.60 0.60 -2.12
CA VAL A 103 -0.22 0.64 -1.62
C VAL A 103 0.66 -0.37 -2.37
N ALA A 104 0.14 -1.58 -2.64
CA ALA A 104 0.86 -2.59 -3.41
C ALA A 104 1.08 -2.15 -4.87
N ALA A 105 0.07 -1.51 -5.49
CA ALA A 105 0.15 -0.94 -6.82
C ALA A 105 1.18 0.21 -6.87
N TYR A 106 1.16 1.11 -5.88
CA TYR A 106 2.12 2.19 -5.77
C TYR A 106 3.55 1.69 -5.61
N ARG A 107 3.78 0.70 -4.73
CA ARG A 107 5.09 0.03 -4.61
C ARG A 107 5.55 -0.55 -5.95
N ARG A 108 4.65 -1.19 -6.70
CA ARG A 108 4.95 -1.75 -8.02
C ARG A 108 5.31 -0.68 -9.04
N TRP A 109 4.59 0.43 -9.06
CA TRP A 109 4.84 1.57 -9.93
C TRP A 109 6.24 2.18 -9.67
N LEU A 110 6.68 2.24 -8.40
CA LEU A 110 8.04 2.59 -8.00
C LEU A 110 9.11 1.52 -8.35
N GLY A 111 8.73 0.38 -8.94
CA GLY A 111 9.64 -0.74 -9.21
C GLY A 111 10.01 -1.57 -7.97
N LEU A 112 9.34 -1.35 -6.83
CA LEU A 112 9.53 -2.11 -5.61
C LEU A 112 8.73 -3.42 -5.65
N VAL A 113 9.12 -4.37 -4.79
CA VAL A 113 8.33 -5.59 -4.59
C VAL A 113 6.97 -5.22 -4.00
N PRO A 114 5.84 -5.60 -4.65
CA PRO A 114 4.51 -5.28 -4.15
C PRO A 114 4.25 -5.91 -2.79
N TYR A 115 3.64 -5.15 -1.89
CA TYR A 115 3.26 -5.60 -0.55
C TYR A 115 1.91 -4.99 -0.14
N PRO A 116 1.01 -5.75 0.52
CA PRO A 116 1.18 -7.15 0.88
C PRO A 116 1.05 -8.08 -0.34
N ALA A 117 2.10 -8.87 -0.60
CA ALA A 117 1.98 -10.01 -1.50
C ALA A 117 0.94 -10.92 -0.84
N LYS A 118 -0.19 -11.21 -1.50
CA LYS A 118 -1.25 -12.04 -0.92
C LYS A 118 -0.64 -13.35 -0.41
N LYS A 119 -0.34 -13.44 0.89
CA LYS A 119 0.01 -14.70 1.52
C LYS A 119 -1.30 -15.45 1.62
N HIS A 120 -1.43 -16.52 0.84
CA HIS A 120 -2.54 -17.46 0.99
C HIS A 120 -2.78 -17.71 2.48
N ALA A 121 -3.98 -17.38 2.96
CA ALA A 121 -4.40 -17.75 4.29
C ALA A 121 -4.23 -19.28 4.39
N LYS A 122 -3.22 -19.75 5.13
CA LYS A 122 -3.16 -21.15 5.50
C LYS A 122 -4.45 -21.40 6.27
N LYS A 123 -5.37 -22.22 5.71
CA LYS A 123 -6.48 -22.78 6.49
C LYS A 123 -5.86 -23.43 7.72
N GLN A 124 -5.95 -22.79 8.88
CA GLN A 124 -5.62 -23.45 10.13
C GLN A 124 -6.53 -24.69 10.19
N PRO A 125 -6.00 -25.90 10.44
CA PRO A 125 -6.87 -27.02 10.69
C PRO A 125 -7.67 -26.66 11.95
N ARG A 126 -9.00 -26.62 11.81
CA ARG A 126 -9.90 -26.52 12.96
C ARG A 126 -9.52 -27.69 13.86
N ARG A 127 -8.90 -27.41 15.01
CA ARG A 127 -8.76 -28.41 16.08
C ARG A 127 -10.16 -28.72 16.58
N GLY A 128 -10.76 -29.73 15.96
CA GLY A 128 -11.98 -30.38 16.40
C GLY A 128 -11.67 -31.29 17.58
N ARG A 129 -12.53 -31.16 18.58
CA ARG A 129 -12.52 -31.69 19.93
C ARG A 129 -12.66 -33.20 19.99
#